data_AF-A0A357TNR6-F1
#
_entry.id   AF-A0A357TNR6-F1
#
_cell.length_a   1.000
_cell.length_b   1.000
_cell.length_c   1.000
_cell.angle_alpha   90.00
_cell.angle_beta   90.00
_cell.angle_gamma   90.00
#
_symmetry.space_group_name_H-M   'P 1'
#
loop_
_entity.id
_entity.type
_entity.pdbx_description
1 polymer ?
#
loop_
_entity_poly.entity_id
_entity_poly.type
_entity_poly.pdbx_seq_one_letter_code
_entity_poly.pdbx_strand_id
1 'polypeptide(L)'
;RMTFYYHFKDIYDLVEWCCEEDAARALAGQKTYDTWQQGFLQILEALRKDKAFFTSVYRSISREQLENYLYRLTYDLMMGVVEERAAGMTVRPEDKEFIANFYKFAFVGLTLDWIKNDMRQDPAQLVERLSTLIHGDVTKALEKCRIDKS
;
A
#
# COMPACT_ATOMS: atom_id res chain seq x y z
N ARG A 1 3.48 -16.41 -28.62
CA ARG A 1 4.25 -17.66 -28.45
C ARG A 1 5.33 -17.37 -27.39
N MET A 2 5.14 -17.97 -26.20
CA MET A 2 6.00 -18.13 -25.00
C MET A 2 7.36 -17.41 -24.91
N THR A 3 7.49 -16.38 -24.05
CA THR A 3 8.76 -15.95 -23.41
C THR A 3 8.52 -15.00 -22.20
N PHE A 4 7.96 -15.49 -21.09
CA PHE A 4 8.04 -14.75 -19.81
C PHE A 4 8.17 -15.68 -18.58
N TYR A 5 7.73 -16.93 -18.69
CA TYR A 5 7.64 -17.86 -17.54
C TYR A 5 8.88 -18.75 -17.29
N TYR A 6 9.95 -18.67 -18.08
CA TYR A 6 11.01 -19.71 -18.06
C TYR A 6 12.21 -19.44 -17.13
N HIS A 7 12.20 -18.35 -16.36
CA HIS A 7 13.29 -18.04 -15.40
C HIS A 7 12.89 -18.05 -13.93
N PHE A 8 11.64 -18.33 -13.59
CA PHE A 8 11.18 -18.36 -12.19
C PHE A 8 11.07 -19.81 -11.73
N LYS A 9 11.81 -20.17 -10.67
CA LYS A 9 11.85 -21.55 -10.16
C LYS A 9 10.57 -21.92 -9.43
N ASP A 10 9.80 -20.93 -8.99
CA ASP A 10 8.43 -21.10 -8.54
C ASP A 10 7.65 -19.78 -8.63
N ILE A 11 6.33 -19.83 -8.50
CA ILE A 11 5.44 -18.64 -8.56
C ILE A 11 5.74 -17.60 -7.46
N TYR A 12 6.45 -18.02 -6.42
CA TYR A 12 6.94 -17.19 -5.33
C TYR A 12 8.06 -16.23 -5.79
N ASP A 13 9.00 -16.69 -6.62
CA ASP A 13 10.08 -15.86 -7.18
C ASP A 13 9.51 -14.78 -8.13
N LEU A 14 8.40 -15.09 -8.82
CA LEU A 14 7.73 -14.14 -9.73
C LEU A 14 6.97 -13.06 -8.95
N VAL A 15 6.30 -13.43 -7.86
CA VAL A 15 5.69 -12.45 -6.94
C VAL A 15 6.78 -11.57 -6.34
N GLU A 16 7.87 -12.16 -5.85
CA GLU A 16 9.02 -11.43 -5.29
C GLU A 16 9.68 -10.51 -6.32
N TRP A 17 9.84 -10.94 -7.57
CA TRP A 17 10.35 -10.09 -8.66
C TRP A 17 9.42 -8.93 -9.00
N CYS A 18 8.09 -9.16 -9.06
CA CYS A 18 7.12 -8.07 -9.13
C CYS A 18 7.22 -7.13 -7.92
N CYS A 19 7.54 -7.65 -6.72
CA CYS A 19 7.78 -6.81 -5.55
C CYS A 19 9.03 -5.95 -5.71
N GLU A 20 10.15 -6.51 -6.16
CA GLU A 20 11.43 -5.82 -6.23
C GLU A 20 11.50 -4.78 -7.36
N GLU A 21 10.92 -5.07 -8.53
CA GLU A 21 11.00 -4.16 -9.68
C GLU A 21 9.91 -3.07 -9.66
N ASP A 22 8.70 -3.36 -9.16
CA ASP A 22 7.59 -2.40 -9.15
C ASP A 22 7.48 -1.58 -7.86
N ALA A 23 7.85 -2.10 -6.67
CA ALA A 23 7.79 -1.33 -5.43
C ALA A 23 8.73 -0.12 -5.44
N ALA A 24 9.94 -0.31 -5.99
CA ALA A 24 10.93 0.75 -6.09
C ALA A 24 10.53 1.83 -7.10
N ARG A 25 9.80 1.46 -8.17
CA ARG A 25 9.29 2.41 -9.18
C ARG A 25 8.00 3.10 -8.76
N ALA A 26 7.04 2.38 -8.19
CA ALA A 26 5.72 2.89 -7.81
C ALA A 26 5.74 3.82 -6.58
N LEU A 27 6.86 3.86 -5.85
CA LEU A 27 6.98 4.69 -4.66
C LEU A 27 8.15 5.69 -4.71
N ALA A 28 8.80 5.85 -5.87
CA ALA A 28 9.91 6.78 -6.06
C ALA A 28 9.45 8.25 -5.92
N GLY A 29 9.37 8.73 -4.68
CA GLY A 29 9.08 10.12 -4.32
C GLY A 29 7.64 10.44 -3.92
N GLN A 30 6.73 9.46 -3.87
CA GLN A 30 5.30 9.68 -3.60
C GLN A 30 4.84 9.14 -2.23
N LYS A 31 5.67 9.39 -1.21
CA LYS A 31 5.45 8.90 0.16
C LYS A 31 5.05 10.02 1.12
N THR A 32 4.67 11.18 0.59
CA THR A 32 4.33 12.36 1.40
C THR A 32 2.82 12.44 1.64
N TYR A 33 2.39 13.20 2.64
CA TYR A 33 0.97 13.42 2.92
C TYR A 33 0.22 14.01 1.71
N ASP A 34 0.89 14.82 0.91
CA ASP A 34 0.27 15.41 -0.28
C ASP A 34 0.29 14.46 -1.48
N THR A 35 1.04 13.35 -1.41
CA THR A 35 1.25 12.43 -2.54
C THR A 35 0.83 10.99 -2.27
N TRP A 36 0.39 10.63 -1.05
CA TRP A 36 0.04 9.25 -0.74
C TRP A 36 -1.13 8.73 -1.57
N GLN A 37 -2.06 9.61 -1.97
CA GLN A 37 -3.15 9.27 -2.88
C GLN A 37 -2.57 8.79 -4.21
N GLN A 38 -1.55 9.50 -4.70
CA GLN A 38 -0.86 9.16 -5.94
C GLN A 38 -0.06 7.86 -5.79
N GLY A 39 0.66 7.70 -4.68
CA GLY A 39 1.39 6.46 -4.38
C GLY A 39 0.45 5.25 -4.27
N PHE A 40 -0.71 5.40 -3.61
CA PHE A 40 -1.70 4.32 -3.51
C PHE A 40 -2.37 4.04 -4.86
N LEU A 41 -2.67 5.08 -5.66
CA LEU A 41 -3.17 4.91 -7.02
C LEU A 41 -2.19 4.12 -7.89
N GLN A 42 -0.90 4.44 -7.84
CA GLN A 42 0.13 3.73 -8.59
C GLN A 42 0.22 2.25 -8.22
N ILE A 43 0.08 1.92 -6.93
CA ILE A 43 0.00 0.52 -6.48
C ILE A 43 -1.20 -0.17 -7.15
N LEU A 44 -2.40 0.44 -7.10
CA LEU A 44 -3.60 -0.15 -7.71
C LEU A 44 -3.48 -0.28 -9.23
N GLU A 45 -2.87 0.69 -9.91
CA GLU A 45 -2.64 0.65 -11.34
C GLU A 45 -1.64 -0.44 -11.75
N ALA A 46 -0.58 -0.64 -10.97
CA ALA A 46 0.37 -1.72 -11.17
C ALA A 46 -0.32 -3.09 -11.03
N LEU A 47 -1.15 -3.27 -10.00
CA LEU A 47 -1.95 -4.49 -9.83
C LEU A 47 -2.94 -4.71 -10.99
N ARG A 48 -3.56 -3.63 -11.50
CA ARG A 48 -4.50 -3.70 -12.63
C ARG A 48 -3.82 -4.11 -13.92
N LYS A 49 -2.61 -3.60 -14.18
CA LYS A 49 -1.82 -3.90 -15.38
C LYS A 49 -1.63 -5.40 -15.57
N ASP A 50 -1.41 -6.11 -14.46
CA ASP A 50 -1.25 -7.56 -14.43
C ASP A 50 -2.44 -8.26 -13.75
N LYS A 51 -3.67 -7.77 -13.99
CA LYS A 51 -4.92 -8.25 -13.36
C LYS A 51 -5.05 -9.77 -13.33
N ALA A 52 -4.80 -10.44 -14.46
CA ALA A 52 -4.97 -11.89 -14.57
C ALA A 52 -4.03 -12.65 -13.61
N PHE A 53 -2.79 -12.17 -13.48
CA PHE A 53 -1.81 -12.73 -12.57
C PHE A 53 -2.25 -12.55 -11.11
N PHE A 54 -2.49 -11.31 -10.67
CA PHE A 54 -2.87 -11.02 -9.28
C PHE A 54 -4.21 -11.66 -8.87
N THR A 55 -5.17 -11.77 -9.80
CA THR A 55 -6.43 -12.48 -9.56
C THR A 55 -6.21 -13.98 -9.38
N SER A 56 -5.34 -14.60 -10.18
CA SER A 56 -4.96 -16.00 -10.01
C SER A 56 -4.19 -16.23 -8.70
N VAL A 57 -3.26 -15.33 -8.34
CA VAL A 57 -2.50 -15.40 -7.09
C VAL A 57 -3.46 -15.37 -5.88
N TYR A 58 -4.41 -14.44 -5.89
CA TYR A 58 -5.43 -14.30 -4.85
C TYR A 58 -6.33 -15.54 -4.70
N ARG A 59 -6.70 -16.21 -5.81
CA ARG A 59 -7.68 -17.31 -5.80
C ARG A 59 -7.09 -18.70 -5.65
N SER A 60 -5.88 -18.94 -6.15
CA SER A 60 -5.46 -20.31 -6.48
C SER A 60 -4.03 -20.66 -6.09
N ILE A 61 -3.23 -19.68 -5.64
CA ILE A 61 -1.79 -19.89 -5.42
C ILE A 61 -1.40 -19.54 -3.99
N SER A 62 -1.41 -18.26 -3.62
CA SER A 62 -1.03 -17.85 -2.28
C SER A 62 -1.55 -16.47 -1.95
N ARG A 63 -2.67 -16.45 -1.24
CA ARG A 63 -3.23 -15.22 -0.69
C ARG A 63 -2.29 -14.58 0.33
N GLU A 64 -1.65 -15.38 1.17
CA GLU A 64 -0.70 -14.91 2.19
C GLU A 64 0.48 -14.14 1.58
N GLN A 65 1.05 -14.62 0.47
CA GLN A 65 2.16 -13.92 -0.17
C GLN A 65 1.74 -12.59 -0.78
N LEU A 66 0.56 -12.56 -1.40
CA LEU A 66 -0.03 -11.31 -1.89
C LEU A 66 -0.29 -10.33 -0.74
N GLU A 67 -0.82 -10.82 0.39
CA GLU A 67 -1.01 -10.01 1.59
C GLU A 67 0.32 -9.44 2.11
N ASN A 68 1.35 -10.28 2.25
CA ASN A 68 2.68 -9.86 2.69
C ASN A 68 3.30 -8.82 1.75
N TYR A 69 3.15 -8.99 0.44
CA TYR A 69 3.58 -8.01 -0.54
C TYR A 69 2.88 -6.66 -0.34
N LEU A 70 1.54 -6.68 -0.30
CA LEU A 70 0.74 -5.47 -0.11
C LEU A 70 1.04 -4.79 1.22
N TYR A 71 1.31 -5.56 2.28
CA TYR A 71 1.71 -5.02 3.58
C TYR A 71 3.01 -4.25 3.50
N ARG A 72 4.04 -4.75 2.80
CA ARG A 72 5.31 -4.03 2.64
C ARG A 72 5.10 -2.70 1.91
N LEU A 73 4.43 -2.73 0.77
CA LEU A 73 4.17 -1.53 -0.05
C LEU A 73 3.41 -0.45 0.72
N THR A 74 2.30 -0.84 1.34
CA THR A 74 1.41 0.10 2.02
C THR A 74 1.99 0.58 3.35
N TYR A 75 2.81 -0.23 4.02
CA TYR A 75 3.55 0.21 5.20
C TYR A 75 4.56 1.31 4.85
N ASP A 76 5.39 1.08 3.83
CA ASP A 76 6.41 2.06 3.42
C ASP A 76 5.78 3.38 2.97
N LEU A 77 4.64 3.31 2.28
CA LEU A 77 3.85 4.48 1.91
C LEU A 77 3.37 5.23 3.15
N MET A 78 2.69 4.53 4.07
CA MET A 78 2.07 5.18 5.22
C MET A 78 3.08 5.65 6.26
N MET A 79 4.18 4.94 6.46
CA MET A 79 5.23 5.36 7.36
C MET A 79 5.90 6.63 6.85
N GLY A 80 6.10 6.78 5.54
CA GLY A 80 6.57 8.04 4.95
C GLY A 80 5.66 9.23 5.28
N VAL A 81 4.34 9.04 5.14
CA VAL A 81 3.33 10.07 5.47
C VAL A 81 3.36 10.41 6.96
N VAL A 82 3.43 9.41 7.82
CA VAL A 82 3.45 9.57 9.27
C VAL A 82 4.71 10.32 9.72
N GLU A 83 5.88 9.95 9.20
CA GLU A 83 7.13 10.62 9.56
C GLU A 83 7.18 12.07 9.10
N GLU A 84 6.73 12.36 7.87
CA GLU A 84 6.63 13.74 7.39
C GLU A 84 5.67 14.56 8.25
N ARG A 85 4.49 14.02 8.57
CA ARG A 85 3.50 14.73 9.39
C ARG A 85 3.91 14.87 10.85
N ALA A 86 4.75 13.96 11.35
CA ALA A 86 5.30 14.04 12.68
C ALA A 86 6.52 14.98 12.78
N ALA A 87 7.00 15.54 11.65
CA ALA A 87 8.10 16.49 11.67
C ALA A 87 7.76 17.69 12.55
N GLY A 88 8.63 17.97 13.54
CA GLY A 88 8.40 19.02 14.53
C GLY A 88 7.46 18.65 15.68
N MET A 89 7.03 17.39 15.77
CA MET A 89 6.27 16.84 16.91
C MET A 89 7.13 15.85 17.69
N THR A 90 6.95 15.81 19.01
CA THR A 90 7.51 14.72 19.83
C THR A 90 6.44 13.64 20.00
N VAL A 91 6.58 12.56 19.24
CA VAL A 91 5.69 11.38 19.26
C VAL A 91 6.55 10.13 19.40
N ARG A 92 6.14 9.17 20.24
CA ARG A 92 6.90 7.94 20.45
C ARG A 92 6.94 7.10 19.16
N PRO A 93 8.04 6.39 18.87
CA PRO A 93 8.13 5.51 17.70
C PRO A 93 7.00 4.48 17.61
N GLU A 94 6.62 3.89 18.76
CA GLU A 94 5.52 2.92 18.86
C GLU A 94 4.15 3.48 18.43
N ASP A 95 3.88 4.76 18.73
CA ASP A 95 2.64 5.42 18.33
C ASP A 95 2.63 5.69 16.82
N LYS A 96 3.77 6.12 16.26
CA LYS A 96 3.93 6.30 14.80
C LYS A 96 3.72 4.99 14.05
N GLU A 97 4.36 3.92 14.53
CA GLU A 97 4.22 2.58 13.95
C GLU A 97 2.78 2.08 14.04
N PHE A 98 2.10 2.30 15.17
CA PHE A 98 0.69 1.94 15.33
C PHE A 98 -0.20 2.68 14.32
N ILE A 99 -0.01 4.00 14.17
CA ILE A 99 -0.75 4.82 13.19
C ILE A 99 -0.50 4.29 11.77
N ALA A 100 0.76 4.08 11.38
CA ALA A 100 1.11 3.55 10.07
C ALA A 100 0.47 2.17 9.81
N ASN A 101 0.50 1.29 10.82
CA ASN A 101 -0.09 -0.05 10.75
C ASN A 101 -1.61 0.00 10.57
N PHE A 102 -2.32 0.90 11.26
CA PHE A 102 -3.77 1.06 11.10
C PHE A 102 -4.15 1.34 9.64
N TYR A 103 -3.49 2.33 9.03
CA TYR A 103 -3.75 2.68 7.63
C TYR A 103 -3.29 1.59 6.66
N LYS A 104 -2.13 0.97 6.91
CA LYS A 104 -1.65 -0.20 6.16
C LYS A 104 -2.73 -1.29 6.10
N PHE A 105 -3.30 -1.68 7.24
CA PHE A 105 -4.35 -2.72 7.28
C PHE A 105 -5.60 -2.31 6.48
N ALA A 106 -6.03 -1.05 6.58
CA ALA A 106 -7.14 -0.54 5.80
C ALA A 106 -6.86 -0.61 4.29
N PHE A 107 -5.66 -0.20 3.85
CA PHE A 107 -5.28 -0.15 2.44
C PHE A 107 -5.18 -1.56 1.85
N VAL A 108 -4.55 -2.49 2.56
CA VAL A 108 -4.47 -3.90 2.15
C VAL A 108 -5.87 -4.51 2.08
N GLY A 109 -6.72 -4.31 3.09
CA GLY A 109 -8.09 -4.82 3.09
C GLY A 109 -8.91 -4.33 1.89
N LEU A 110 -8.84 -3.04 1.58
CA LEU A 110 -9.51 -2.45 0.41
C LEU A 110 -8.97 -3.02 -0.90
N THR A 111 -7.65 -3.19 -1.01
CA THR A 111 -7.00 -3.72 -2.20
C THR A 111 -7.40 -5.17 -2.45
N LEU A 112 -7.39 -6.02 -1.41
CA LEU A 112 -7.80 -7.42 -1.54
C LEU A 112 -9.28 -7.57 -1.90
N ASP A 113 -10.15 -6.76 -1.30
CA ASP A 113 -11.57 -6.77 -1.67
C ASP A 113 -11.77 -6.33 -3.12
N TRP A 114 -11.04 -5.32 -3.58
CA TRP A 114 -11.05 -4.89 -4.97
C TRP A 114 -10.56 -5.99 -5.93
N ILE A 115 -9.48 -6.72 -5.59
CA ILE A 115 -8.99 -7.88 -6.36
C ILE A 115 -10.04 -9.00 -6.39
N LYS A 116 -10.61 -9.33 -5.23
CA LYS A 116 -11.67 -10.34 -5.09
C LYS A 116 -12.84 -10.05 -6.02
N ASN A 117 -13.21 -8.77 -6.12
CA ASN A 117 -14.27 -8.24 -6.98
C ASN A 117 -13.81 -7.98 -8.44
N ASP A 118 -12.77 -8.69 -8.88
CA ASP A 118 -12.29 -8.67 -10.27
C ASP A 118 -11.79 -7.28 -10.72
N MET A 119 -11.32 -6.46 -9.78
CA MET A 119 -10.76 -5.13 -10.02
C MET A 119 -11.68 -4.22 -10.86
N ARG A 120 -13.00 -4.36 -10.71
CA ARG A 120 -13.99 -3.68 -11.56
C ARG A 120 -14.10 -2.18 -11.31
N GLN A 121 -13.92 -1.75 -10.07
CA GLN A 121 -13.95 -0.35 -9.71
C GLN A 121 -12.72 0.36 -10.28
N ASP A 122 -12.90 1.59 -10.76
CA ASP A 122 -11.78 2.44 -11.16
C ASP A 122 -10.89 2.76 -9.93
N PRO A 123 -9.58 2.46 -9.97
CA PRO A 123 -8.63 2.80 -8.90
C PRO A 123 -8.73 4.25 -8.42
N ALA A 124 -8.88 5.22 -9.34
CA ALA A 124 -8.97 6.62 -8.98
C ALA A 124 -10.19 6.91 -8.08
N GLN A 125 -11.33 6.27 -8.35
CA GLN A 125 -12.53 6.41 -7.51
C GLN A 125 -12.37 5.74 -6.15
N LEU A 126 -11.64 4.62 -6.07
CA LEU A 126 -11.34 3.96 -4.80
C LEU A 126 -10.47 4.87 -3.91
N VAL A 127 -9.41 5.44 -4.51
CA VAL A 127 -8.49 6.39 -3.85
C VAL A 127 -9.23 7.64 -3.40
N GLU A 128 -10.09 8.22 -4.23
CA GLU A 128 -10.85 9.43 -3.90
C GLU A 128 -11.79 9.23 -2.71
N ARG A 129 -12.52 8.10 -2.70
CA ARG A 129 -13.41 7.74 -1.58
C ARG A 129 -12.62 7.57 -0.28
N LEU A 130 -11.46 6.91 -0.35
CA LEU A 130 -10.59 6.73 0.82
C LEU A 130 -10.01 8.06 1.29
N SER A 131 -9.51 8.88 0.37
CA SER A 131 -8.96 10.22 0.64
C SER A 131 -9.98 11.09 1.36
N THR A 132 -11.23 11.13 0.87
CA THR A 132 -12.32 11.86 1.52
C THR A 132 -12.58 11.40 2.95
N LEU A 133 -12.50 10.08 3.21
CA LEU A 133 -12.76 9.51 4.53
C LEU A 133 -11.66 9.83 5.55
N ILE A 134 -10.39 9.82 5.13
CA ILE A 134 -9.25 9.91 6.06
C ILE A 134 -8.53 11.26 6.02
N HIS A 135 -9.06 12.23 5.27
CA HIS A 135 -8.45 13.54 5.11
C HIS A 135 -8.23 14.22 6.47
N GLY A 136 -6.98 14.55 6.77
CA GLY A 136 -6.56 15.20 8.01
C GLY A 136 -6.46 14.27 9.22
N ASP A 137 -6.86 13.00 9.11
CA ASP A 137 -6.93 12.11 10.26
C ASP A 137 -5.56 11.64 10.75
N VAL A 138 -4.58 11.50 9.85
CA VAL A 138 -3.18 11.18 10.24
C VAL A 138 -2.63 12.27 11.17
N THR A 139 -2.80 13.55 10.79
CA THR A 139 -2.35 14.68 11.61
C THR A 139 -3.08 14.74 12.95
N LYS A 140 -4.40 14.52 12.95
CA LYS A 140 -5.19 14.45 14.20
C LYS A 140 -4.75 13.29 15.10
N ALA A 141 -4.41 12.14 14.53
CA ALA A 141 -3.93 10.99 15.27
C ALA A 141 -2.57 11.28 15.92
N LEU A 142 -1.64 11.87 15.16
CA LEU A 142 -0.34 12.30 15.67
C LEU A 142 -0.48 13.33 16.80
N GLU A 143 -1.35 14.33 16.63
CA GLU A 143 -1.65 15.34 17.65
C GLU A 143 -2.13 14.73 18.98
N LYS A 144 -2.91 13.65 18.94
CA LYS A 144 -3.37 12.92 20.16
C LYS A 144 -2.24 12.15 20.85
N CYS A 145 -1.18 11.79 20.12
CA CYS A 145 -0.04 11.03 20.63
C CYS A 145 1.17 11.91 20.98
N ARG A 146 1.04 13.24 20.87
CA ARG A 146 2.09 14.20 21.21
C ARG A 146 2.36 14.22 22.71
N ILE A 147 3.63 14.22 23.09
CA ILE A 147 4.07 14.32 24.49
C ILE A 147 4.69 15.68 24.84
N ASP A 148 4.97 16.51 23.84
CA ASP A 148 5.52 17.87 23.98
C ASP A 148 4.45 18.94 24.28
N LYS A 149 3.16 18.56 24.27
CA LYS A 149 2.01 19.43 24.61
C LYS A 149 1.53 19.28 26.06
N SER A 150 2.37 18.72 26.94
CA SER A 150 2.09 18.57 28.37
C SER A 150 2.12 19.92 29.10
#